data_AF-Q2FM82-F1
#
_entry.id   AF-Q2FM82-F1
#
_cell.length_a   1.000
_cell.length_b   1.000
_cell.length_c   1.000
_cell.angle_alpha   90.00
_cell.angle_beta   90.00
_cell.angle_gamma   90.00
#
_symmetry.space_group_name_H-M   'P 1'
#
loop_
_entity.id
_entity.type
_entity.pdbx_description
1 polymer ?
#
loop_
_entity_poly.entity_id
_entity_poly.type
_entity_poly.pdbx_seq_one_letter_code
_entity_poly.pdbx_strand_id
1 'polypeptide(L)'
;MYLKPAMETWTSHLPEIFQSLVSPDYFIPDTYRLGTDAYLVPSPDRQDLLFSFPVVFRMPIIEEISLPLSASAGAVQVIIEHCKHSSQKDRTLGILSGVGTGNMSRYSVNIEPCTVASSVSALASHLWRPDDENVLCSQGIQLSIRGALPYLPLSSNNIAHVQSDIGSYLAALADCINKVPVRSIQRGWETVLDQQHLRSELTRMGLVCFIGDGTRPARLFTRHRSWHRVAGPKDGVHIPFYCPAELSPVEVLLAGSNKTVSGLGIKRGEIFAITGSNAEGKSTLLNAIQAGVDDHAAGDGREVLVTVPGGLSPDATGIELKGADLRPFFGSIPPGMSGTPDSVWGQGSGSASMAVRIADGLRREAPYIVIDEDRAAQNLMVPCYMSHSKIRSLAFLLAEDRAVFGDTSFIIAGSGMELLIAQADRILRLCQHQPYALSILKYREGLYEHYKKMAGMVPKKSGEGDVSK
;
A
#
# COMPACT_ATOMS: atom_id res chain seq x y z
N MET A 1 48.07 26.99 -2.21
CA MET A 1 47.19 25.82 -1.93
C MET A 1 46.74 25.29 -3.28
N TYR A 2 47.46 24.29 -3.81
CA TYR A 2 47.13 23.71 -5.12
C TYR A 2 45.76 23.02 -5.00
N LEU A 3 44.74 23.59 -5.65
CA LEU A 3 43.49 22.89 -5.89
C LEU A 3 43.85 21.61 -6.66
N LYS A 4 43.65 20.45 -6.04
CA LYS A 4 43.69 19.17 -6.78
C LYS A 4 42.77 19.33 -8.00
N PRO A 5 43.19 18.96 -9.22
CA PRO A 5 42.25 18.87 -10.32
C PRO A 5 41.10 17.98 -9.87
N ALA A 6 39.86 18.40 -10.13
CA ALA A 6 38.69 17.60 -9.80
C ALA A 6 38.92 16.20 -10.36
N MET A 7 38.85 15.17 -9.51
CA MET A 7 39.03 13.80 -9.99
C MET A 7 37.99 13.54 -11.08
N GLU A 8 38.45 13.18 -12.26
CA GLU A 8 37.56 12.75 -13.33
C GLU A 8 36.81 11.49 -12.87
N THR A 9 35.50 11.53 -13.06
CA THR A 9 34.59 10.43 -12.72
C THR A 9 33.71 10.15 -13.91
N TRP A 10 33.13 8.94 -13.96
CA TRP A 10 32.12 8.63 -14.97
C TRP A 10 30.95 9.64 -14.96
N THR A 11 30.47 10.07 -13.78
CA THR A 11 29.44 11.12 -13.66
C THR A 11 29.88 12.47 -14.25
N SER A 12 31.16 12.86 -14.18
CA SER A 12 31.61 14.14 -14.74
C SER A 12 31.59 14.17 -16.27
N HIS A 13 31.61 13.00 -16.94
CA HIS A 13 31.49 12.87 -18.39
C HIS A 13 30.04 12.71 -18.89
N LEU A 14 29.05 12.60 -18.00
CA LEU A 14 27.65 12.47 -18.41
C LEU A 14 27.16 13.61 -19.34
N PRO A 15 27.48 14.90 -19.09
CA PRO A 15 27.05 15.97 -20.00
C PRO A 15 27.58 15.81 -21.43
N GLU A 16 28.83 15.36 -21.58
CA GLU A 16 29.45 15.08 -22.89
C GLU A 16 28.75 13.90 -23.57
N ILE A 17 28.49 12.81 -22.81
CA ILE A 17 27.72 11.66 -23.30
C ILE A 17 26.32 12.12 -23.74
N PHE A 18 25.61 12.91 -22.95
CA PHE A 18 24.25 13.37 -23.27
C PHE A 18 24.19 14.23 -24.54
N GLN A 19 25.16 15.12 -24.75
CA GLN A 19 25.23 15.93 -25.98
C GLN A 19 25.36 15.10 -27.26
N SER A 20 25.91 13.89 -27.15
CA SER A 20 26.06 12.97 -28.27
C SER A 20 24.80 12.11 -28.53
N LEU A 21 23.90 12.01 -27.56
CA LEU A 21 22.70 11.16 -27.61
C LEU A 21 21.51 11.91 -28.23
N VAL A 22 21.69 12.39 -29.47
CA VAL A 22 20.67 13.13 -30.21
C VAL A 22 19.77 12.18 -31.00
N SER A 23 18.46 12.26 -30.79
CA SER A 23 17.46 11.46 -31.51
C SER A 23 16.18 12.25 -31.81
N PRO A 24 15.48 11.98 -32.93
CA PRO A 24 14.13 12.48 -33.14
C PRO A 24 13.09 11.84 -32.22
N ASP A 25 13.38 10.67 -31.62
CA ASP A 25 12.40 9.92 -30.81
C ASP A 25 12.51 10.19 -29.31
N TYR A 26 13.63 10.74 -28.85
CA TYR A 26 13.82 11.08 -27.44
C TYR A 26 14.83 12.22 -27.26
N PHE A 27 14.84 12.82 -26.09
CA PHE A 27 15.87 13.75 -25.66
C PHE A 27 16.07 13.69 -24.14
N ILE A 28 17.21 14.17 -23.68
CA ILE A 28 17.53 14.27 -22.26
C ILE A 28 17.21 15.71 -21.82
N PRO A 29 16.34 15.93 -20.82
CA PRO A 29 15.95 17.28 -20.41
C PRO A 29 17.11 17.99 -19.72
N ASP A 30 17.24 19.31 -19.90
CA ASP A 30 18.32 20.10 -19.28
C ASP A 30 18.19 20.26 -17.74
N THR A 31 17.08 19.82 -17.16
CA THR A 31 16.72 20.03 -15.75
C THR A 31 17.22 18.96 -14.77
N TYR A 32 18.28 18.21 -15.10
CA TYR A 32 18.86 17.21 -14.20
C TYR A 32 19.91 17.77 -13.23
N ARG A 33 20.14 17.05 -12.14
CA ARG A 33 21.17 17.29 -11.12
C ARG A 33 22.17 16.13 -11.11
N LEU A 34 23.39 16.43 -11.56
CA LEU A 34 24.50 15.48 -11.56
C LEU A 34 24.77 14.94 -10.15
N GLY A 35 24.91 13.62 -10.04
CA GLY A 35 25.16 12.91 -8.80
C GLY A 35 23.92 12.71 -7.91
N THR A 36 22.75 13.22 -8.32
CA THR A 36 21.47 13.00 -7.60
C THR A 36 20.51 12.18 -8.44
N ASP A 37 19.94 12.78 -9.49
CA ASP A 37 18.96 12.14 -10.39
C ASP A 37 19.57 11.78 -11.75
N ALA A 38 20.77 12.31 -12.07
CA ALA A 38 21.61 11.88 -13.19
C ALA A 38 22.99 11.44 -12.70
N TYR A 39 23.32 10.15 -12.81
CA TYR A 39 24.63 9.62 -12.41
C TYR A 39 25.06 8.42 -13.24
N LEU A 40 26.39 8.22 -13.30
CA LEU A 40 27.04 7.08 -13.92
C LEU A 40 28.21 6.70 -12.99
N VAL A 41 28.04 5.65 -12.19
CA VAL A 41 28.95 5.34 -11.07
C VAL A 41 29.32 3.85 -11.04
N PRO A 42 30.56 3.49 -10.69
CA PRO A 42 30.91 2.10 -10.47
C PRO A 42 30.13 1.50 -9.30
N SER A 43 29.78 0.22 -9.38
CA SER A 43 29.30 -0.55 -8.23
C SER A 43 30.35 -0.57 -7.11
N PRO A 44 29.98 -0.83 -5.84
CA PRO A 44 30.93 -0.85 -4.72
C PRO A 44 32.12 -1.80 -4.92
N ASP A 45 31.90 -2.93 -5.61
CA ASP A 45 32.91 -3.93 -5.97
C ASP A 45 33.60 -3.66 -7.32
N ARG A 46 33.24 -2.56 -8.01
CA ARG A 46 33.74 -2.14 -9.33
C ARG A 46 33.63 -3.21 -10.41
N GLN A 47 32.62 -4.07 -10.32
CA GLN A 47 32.32 -5.05 -11.36
C GLN A 47 31.42 -4.47 -12.45
N ASP A 48 30.55 -3.52 -12.07
CA ASP A 48 29.52 -2.97 -12.94
C ASP A 48 29.55 -1.44 -12.92
N LEU A 49 28.97 -0.81 -13.93
CA LEU A 49 28.75 0.62 -14.06
C LEU A 49 27.25 0.89 -14.02
N LEU A 50 26.79 1.55 -12.97
CA LEU A 50 25.38 1.85 -12.70
C LEU A 50 25.03 3.21 -13.25
N PHE A 51 23.86 3.32 -13.88
CA PHE A 51 23.35 4.61 -14.32
C PHE A 51 21.88 4.81 -13.96
N SER A 52 21.55 6.08 -13.79
CA SER A 52 20.19 6.60 -13.67
C SER A 52 20.19 8.01 -14.23
N PHE A 53 19.25 8.35 -15.11
CA PHE A 53 19.03 9.71 -15.60
C PHE A 53 17.66 9.87 -16.27
N PRO A 54 17.08 11.09 -16.26
CA PRO A 54 15.80 11.33 -16.92
C PRO A 54 15.95 11.32 -18.45
N VAL A 55 14.96 10.76 -19.14
CA VAL A 55 14.83 10.81 -20.60
C VAL A 55 13.38 11.09 -20.95
N VAL A 56 13.14 12.00 -21.89
CA VAL A 56 11.82 12.26 -22.45
C VAL A 56 11.73 11.55 -23.81
N PHE A 57 10.82 10.58 -23.91
CA PHE A 57 10.50 9.90 -25.15
C PHE A 57 9.32 10.62 -25.82
N ARG A 58 9.50 11.04 -27.07
CA ARG A 58 8.48 11.74 -27.83
C ARG A 58 7.38 10.78 -28.23
N MET A 59 6.15 11.10 -27.84
CA MET A 59 4.99 10.27 -28.13
C MET A 59 3.74 11.15 -28.18
N PRO A 60 3.07 11.29 -29.33
CA PRO A 60 1.92 12.19 -29.50
C PRO A 60 0.62 11.61 -28.90
N ILE A 61 0.69 10.96 -27.72
CA ILE A 61 -0.45 10.23 -27.16
C ILE A 61 -1.48 11.12 -26.47
N ILE A 62 -1.05 12.30 -25.99
CA ILE A 62 -1.92 13.25 -25.28
C ILE A 62 -3.01 13.78 -26.21
N GLU A 63 -2.70 13.94 -27.50
CA GLU A 63 -3.65 14.42 -28.50
C GLU A 63 -4.66 13.33 -28.90
N GLU A 64 -4.28 12.05 -28.80
CA GLU A 64 -5.13 10.91 -29.14
C GLU A 64 -6.07 10.50 -27.98
N ILE A 65 -5.65 10.67 -26.72
CA ILE A 65 -6.39 10.23 -25.53
C ILE A 65 -6.91 11.43 -24.76
N SER A 66 -8.22 11.70 -24.86
CA SER A 66 -8.90 12.78 -24.14
C SER A 66 -9.27 12.41 -22.70
N LEU A 67 -8.29 12.17 -21.84
CA LEU A 67 -8.48 11.87 -20.41
C LEU A 67 -7.71 12.86 -19.50
N PRO A 68 -8.15 13.08 -18.25
CA PRO A 68 -7.46 13.98 -17.32
C PRO A 68 -6.02 13.52 -17.01
N LEU A 69 -5.06 14.44 -17.08
CA LEU A 69 -3.65 14.18 -16.77
C LEU A 69 -3.44 13.71 -15.32
N SER A 70 -4.33 14.03 -14.38
CA SER A 70 -4.26 13.52 -13.00
C SER A 70 -4.29 11.99 -12.90
N ALA A 71 -4.84 11.31 -13.91
CA ALA A 71 -4.93 9.85 -13.99
C ALA A 71 -3.89 9.23 -14.93
N SER A 72 -2.96 10.02 -15.50
CA SER A 72 -2.00 9.55 -16.50
C SER A 72 -0.99 8.54 -15.95
N ALA A 73 -0.88 8.40 -14.62
CA ALA A 73 -0.07 7.39 -13.98
C ALA A 73 -0.42 5.97 -14.47
N GLY A 74 -1.69 5.71 -14.78
CA GLY A 74 -2.11 4.42 -15.36
C GLY A 74 -1.55 4.16 -16.76
N ALA A 75 -1.44 5.21 -17.60
CA ALA A 75 -0.82 5.14 -18.92
C ALA A 75 0.69 4.88 -18.82
N VAL A 76 1.37 5.63 -17.95
CA VAL A 76 2.81 5.46 -17.67
C VAL A 76 3.10 4.06 -17.15
N GLN A 77 2.21 3.52 -16.30
CA GLN A 77 2.37 2.18 -15.73
C GLN A 77 2.40 1.10 -16.82
N VAL A 78 1.48 1.19 -17.77
CA VAL A 78 1.40 0.24 -18.90
C VAL A 78 2.67 0.28 -19.74
N ILE A 79 3.21 1.48 -19.99
CA ILE A 79 4.44 1.67 -20.78
C ILE A 79 5.65 1.08 -20.04
N ILE A 80 5.81 1.39 -18.76
CA ILE A 80 6.92 0.87 -17.94
C ILE A 80 6.88 -0.65 -17.87
N GLU A 81 5.72 -1.25 -17.57
CA GLU A 81 5.60 -2.72 -17.50
C GLU A 81 5.84 -3.39 -18.85
N HIS A 82 5.47 -2.74 -19.96
CA HIS A 82 5.81 -3.22 -21.30
C HIS A 82 7.34 -3.23 -21.51
N CYS A 83 8.03 -2.13 -21.18
CA CYS A 83 9.49 -2.06 -21.26
C CYS A 83 10.17 -3.12 -20.39
N LYS A 84 9.69 -3.32 -19.15
CA LYS A 84 10.19 -4.38 -18.27
C LYS A 84 10.02 -5.77 -18.87
N HIS A 85 8.83 -6.08 -19.40
CA HIS A 85 8.56 -7.38 -20.03
C HIS A 85 9.42 -7.60 -21.29
N SER A 86 9.57 -6.59 -22.13
CA SER A 86 10.39 -6.65 -23.35
C SER A 86 11.88 -6.81 -23.02
N SER A 87 12.36 -6.19 -21.94
CA SER A 87 13.76 -6.32 -21.50
C SER A 87 14.19 -7.74 -21.12
N GLN A 88 13.25 -8.64 -20.82
CA GLN A 88 13.54 -10.04 -20.52
C GLN A 88 13.83 -10.87 -21.79
N LYS A 89 13.46 -10.38 -22.98
CA LYS A 89 13.59 -11.09 -24.25
C LYS A 89 14.59 -10.42 -25.20
N ASP A 90 14.75 -9.10 -25.06
CA ASP A 90 15.66 -8.30 -25.87
C ASP A 90 16.96 -8.03 -25.10
N ARG A 91 18.10 -8.40 -25.71
CA ARG A 91 19.42 -8.28 -25.09
C ARG A 91 19.85 -6.82 -24.87
N THR A 92 19.47 -5.91 -25.77
CA THR A 92 19.79 -4.48 -25.71
C THR A 92 18.99 -3.80 -24.59
N LEU A 93 17.68 -4.07 -24.52
CA LEU A 93 16.85 -3.65 -23.38
C LEU A 93 17.26 -4.33 -22.07
N GLY A 94 17.90 -5.50 -22.17
CA GLY A 94 18.42 -6.27 -21.06
C GLY A 94 19.38 -5.52 -20.14
N ILE A 95 19.97 -4.39 -20.56
CA ILE A 95 20.75 -3.48 -19.71
C ILE A 95 19.95 -3.06 -18.46
N LEU A 96 18.63 -2.94 -18.57
CA LEU A 96 17.72 -2.70 -17.46
C LEU A 96 17.84 -3.76 -16.35
N SER A 97 18.00 -5.03 -16.75
CA SER A 97 18.18 -6.18 -15.85
C SER A 97 19.65 -6.57 -15.65
N GLY A 98 20.58 -5.74 -16.14
CA GLY A 98 22.02 -5.95 -16.06
C GLY A 98 22.55 -7.06 -16.96
N VAL A 99 21.91 -7.35 -18.11
CA VAL A 99 22.48 -8.28 -19.10
C VAL A 99 23.90 -7.86 -19.46
N GLY A 100 24.85 -8.79 -19.37
CA GLY A 100 26.28 -8.54 -19.59
C GLY A 100 27.09 -8.30 -18.31
N THR A 101 26.45 -7.95 -17.19
CA THR A 101 27.12 -7.79 -15.89
C THR A 101 27.51 -9.12 -15.27
N GLY A 102 28.40 -9.08 -14.26
CA GLY A 102 28.84 -10.30 -13.55
C GLY A 102 27.75 -10.98 -12.73
N ASN A 103 26.69 -10.26 -12.32
CA ASN A 103 25.58 -10.79 -11.54
C ASN A 103 24.26 -10.04 -11.82
N MET A 104 23.53 -10.51 -12.84
CA MET A 104 22.22 -9.97 -13.25
C MET A 104 21.19 -9.92 -12.11
N SER A 105 21.25 -10.86 -11.16
CA SER A 105 20.25 -10.95 -10.09
C SER A 105 20.22 -9.71 -9.19
N ARG A 106 21.33 -8.94 -9.13
CA ARG A 106 21.43 -7.65 -8.42
C ARG A 106 20.46 -6.61 -8.97
N TYR A 107 20.19 -6.65 -10.28
CA TYR A 107 19.40 -5.65 -10.99
C TYR A 107 17.96 -6.08 -11.26
N SER A 108 17.56 -7.25 -10.77
CA SER A 108 16.18 -7.75 -10.86
C SER A 108 15.12 -6.79 -10.31
N VAL A 109 15.48 -5.86 -9.43
CA VAL A 109 14.57 -4.84 -8.89
C VAL A 109 14.04 -3.90 -9.99
N ASN A 110 14.85 -3.63 -11.02
CA ASN A 110 14.47 -2.74 -12.14
C ASN A 110 13.36 -3.34 -13.01
N ILE A 111 13.26 -4.67 -13.03
CA ILE A 111 12.26 -5.42 -13.80
C ILE A 111 11.18 -6.07 -12.93
N GLU A 112 11.18 -5.82 -11.62
CA GLU A 112 10.15 -6.33 -10.72
C GLU A 112 8.79 -5.72 -11.12
N PRO A 113 7.76 -6.54 -11.38
CA PRO A 113 6.44 -6.03 -11.73
C PRO A 113 5.85 -5.18 -10.60
N CYS A 114 5.34 -4.00 -10.92
CA CYS A 114 4.71 -3.11 -9.96
C CYS A 114 3.31 -2.72 -10.42
N THR A 115 2.32 -3.00 -9.58
CA THR A 115 0.91 -2.67 -9.84
C THR A 115 0.42 -1.46 -9.08
N VAL A 116 1.28 -0.77 -8.32
CA VAL A 116 0.95 0.54 -7.73
C VAL A 116 1.15 1.59 -8.81
N ALA A 117 0.04 2.14 -9.34
CA ALA A 117 0.07 3.16 -10.36
C ALA A 117 0.24 4.55 -9.74
N SER A 118 -0.46 4.85 -8.65
CA SER A 118 -0.34 6.12 -7.93
C SER A 118 -0.53 5.92 -6.43
N SER A 119 0.17 6.72 -5.63
CA SER A 119 0.05 6.73 -4.17
C SER A 119 0.37 8.11 -3.62
N VAL A 120 -0.36 8.53 -2.58
CA VAL A 120 -0.04 9.72 -1.78
C VAL A 120 1.17 9.52 -0.87
N SER A 121 1.64 8.28 -0.74
CA SER A 121 2.83 7.91 0.03
C SER A 121 3.99 7.59 -0.92
N ALA A 122 5.23 7.82 -0.47
CA ALA A 122 6.43 7.42 -1.21
C ALA A 122 6.68 5.89 -1.14
N LEU A 123 5.69 5.10 -1.55
CA LEU A 123 5.79 3.64 -1.61
C LEU A 123 6.67 3.18 -2.76
N ALA A 124 7.29 2.01 -2.64
CA ALA A 124 7.96 1.35 -3.75
C ALA A 124 8.93 2.25 -4.55
N SER A 125 9.59 3.23 -3.90
CA SER A 125 10.50 4.18 -4.55
C SER A 125 11.76 3.51 -5.13
N HIS A 126 12.04 2.29 -4.67
CA HIS A 126 13.09 1.43 -5.21
C HIS A 126 12.67 0.68 -6.48
N LEU A 127 11.37 0.64 -6.82
CA LEU A 127 10.87 -0.01 -8.03
C LEU A 127 10.73 1.01 -9.16
N TRP A 128 10.92 0.56 -10.40
CA TRP A 128 10.61 1.39 -11.56
C TRP A 128 9.09 1.39 -11.78
N ARG A 129 8.42 2.51 -11.55
CA ARG A 129 6.96 2.66 -11.61
C ARG A 129 6.60 4.12 -11.94
N PRO A 130 5.34 4.46 -12.22
CA PRO A 130 4.94 5.87 -12.26
C PRO A 130 5.14 6.51 -10.89
N ASP A 131 5.73 7.69 -10.87
CA ASP A 131 6.01 8.52 -9.70
C ASP A 131 6.42 9.92 -10.18
N ASP A 132 7.01 10.75 -9.31
CA ASP A 132 7.40 12.12 -9.67
C ASP A 132 8.52 12.20 -10.72
N GLU A 133 9.27 11.10 -10.95
CA GLU A 133 10.32 11.02 -11.96
C GLU A 133 9.83 10.38 -13.27
N ASN A 134 8.75 9.62 -13.21
CA ASN A 134 8.18 8.85 -14.31
C ASN A 134 6.76 9.33 -14.59
N VAL A 135 6.62 10.32 -15.47
CA VAL A 135 5.38 11.06 -15.71
C VAL A 135 5.09 11.25 -17.18
N LEU A 136 3.82 11.47 -17.49
CA LEU A 136 3.41 11.96 -18.80
C LEU A 136 3.60 13.48 -18.85
N CYS A 137 4.20 14.00 -19.92
CA CYS A 137 4.46 15.43 -20.10
C CYS A 137 4.01 15.88 -21.50
N SER A 138 3.92 17.19 -21.74
CA SER A 138 3.38 17.75 -22.99
C SER A 138 4.08 17.27 -24.27
N GLN A 139 5.34 16.84 -24.16
CA GLN A 139 6.15 16.39 -25.29
C GLN A 139 6.22 14.85 -25.42
N GLY A 140 5.57 14.10 -24.52
CA GLY A 140 5.56 12.64 -24.51
C GLY A 140 5.61 12.07 -23.10
N ILE A 141 6.56 11.19 -22.82
CA ILE A 141 6.72 10.55 -21.52
C ILE A 141 8.13 10.75 -20.98
N GLN A 142 8.24 11.29 -19.77
CA GLN A 142 9.49 11.36 -19.04
C GLN A 142 9.64 10.11 -18.18
N LEU A 143 10.79 9.44 -18.30
CA LEU A 143 11.14 8.27 -17.49
C LEU A 143 12.53 8.46 -16.88
N SER A 144 12.69 8.12 -15.61
CA SER A 144 14.00 7.93 -14.98
C SER A 144 14.52 6.58 -15.44
N ILE A 145 15.39 6.59 -16.45
CA ILE A 145 15.95 5.38 -17.03
C ILE A 145 17.11 4.91 -16.16
N ARG A 146 17.07 3.63 -15.77
CA ARG A 146 18.05 2.99 -14.87
C ARG A 146 18.61 1.73 -15.54
N GLY A 147 19.83 1.35 -15.17
CA GLY A 147 20.46 0.14 -15.70
C GLY A 147 21.87 -0.08 -15.20
N ALA A 148 22.46 -1.19 -15.66
CA ALA A 148 23.83 -1.55 -15.34
C ALA A 148 24.57 -2.09 -16.57
N LEU A 149 25.79 -1.64 -16.75
CA LEU A 149 26.74 -2.09 -17.77
C LEU A 149 27.95 -2.77 -17.10
N PRO A 150 28.73 -3.59 -17.80
CA PRO A 150 30.02 -4.06 -17.28
C PRO A 150 30.94 -2.88 -16.97
N TYR A 151 31.68 -2.95 -15.85
CA TYR A 151 32.63 -1.88 -15.52
C TYR A 151 33.81 -1.85 -16.49
N LEU A 152 34.10 -0.66 -17.01
CA LEU A 152 35.32 -0.37 -17.76
C LEU A 152 36.10 0.74 -17.05
N PRO A 153 37.45 0.69 -17.04
CA PRO A 153 38.27 1.79 -16.54
C PRO A 153 37.98 3.08 -17.31
N LEU A 154 38.04 4.24 -16.64
CA LEU A 154 37.82 5.51 -17.31
C LEU A 154 38.91 5.76 -18.37
N SER A 155 38.51 5.91 -19.63
CA SER A 155 39.35 6.30 -20.75
C SER A 155 38.47 6.81 -21.90
N SER A 156 38.99 7.63 -22.80
CA SER A 156 38.21 8.16 -23.93
C SER A 156 37.58 7.06 -24.80
N ASN A 157 38.28 5.94 -25.01
CA ASN A 157 37.75 4.79 -25.76
C ASN A 157 36.59 4.11 -25.03
N ASN A 158 36.70 3.95 -23.71
CA ASN A 158 35.63 3.33 -22.91
C ASN A 158 34.43 4.27 -22.75
N ILE A 159 34.65 5.58 -22.71
CA ILE A 159 33.58 6.59 -22.73
C ILE A 159 32.78 6.46 -24.03
N ALA A 160 33.44 6.37 -25.19
CA ALA A 160 32.78 6.17 -26.48
C ALA A 160 32.01 4.83 -26.54
N HIS A 161 32.53 3.77 -25.92
CA HIS A 161 31.83 2.48 -25.82
C HIS A 161 30.55 2.58 -24.98
N VAL A 162 30.64 3.16 -23.78
CA VAL A 162 29.47 3.37 -22.89
C VAL A 162 28.43 4.28 -23.56
N GLN A 163 28.87 5.32 -24.26
CA GLN A 163 28.00 6.18 -25.05
C GLN A 163 27.24 5.38 -26.13
N SER A 164 27.91 4.49 -26.86
CA SER A 164 27.29 3.63 -27.87
C SER A 164 26.28 2.66 -27.26
N ASP A 165 26.62 2.05 -26.12
CA ASP A 165 25.72 1.12 -25.41
C ASP A 165 24.47 1.83 -24.91
N ILE A 166 24.62 3.01 -24.29
CA ILE A 166 23.50 3.84 -23.84
C ILE A 166 22.66 4.32 -25.03
N GLY A 167 23.27 4.76 -26.13
CA GLY A 167 22.53 5.18 -27.33
C GLY A 167 21.69 4.05 -27.93
N SER A 168 22.27 2.85 -28.03
CA SER A 168 21.56 1.66 -28.51
C SER A 168 20.40 1.29 -27.57
N TYR A 169 20.62 1.39 -26.26
CA TYR A 169 19.60 1.15 -25.24
C TYR A 169 18.43 2.14 -25.33
N LEU A 170 18.70 3.44 -25.46
CA LEU A 170 17.66 4.46 -25.58
C LEU A 170 16.87 4.33 -26.89
N ALA A 171 17.54 4.03 -28.00
CA ALA A 171 16.86 3.74 -29.27
C ALA A 171 15.94 2.51 -29.18
N ALA A 172 16.42 1.43 -28.55
CA ALA A 172 15.61 0.23 -28.31
C ALA A 172 14.43 0.52 -27.37
N LEU A 173 14.61 1.36 -26.34
CA LEU A 173 13.52 1.78 -25.45
C LEU A 173 12.48 2.62 -26.20
N ALA A 174 12.90 3.55 -27.05
CA ALA A 174 11.98 4.37 -27.85
C ALA A 174 11.12 3.51 -28.79
N ASP A 175 11.74 2.57 -29.50
CA ASP A 175 11.03 1.59 -30.34
C ASP A 175 10.09 0.70 -29.50
N CYS A 176 10.53 0.27 -28.32
CA CYS A 176 9.70 -0.50 -27.39
C CYS A 176 8.47 0.28 -26.91
N ILE A 177 8.62 1.57 -26.59
CA ILE A 177 7.53 2.45 -26.13
C ILE A 177 6.54 2.68 -27.28
N ASN A 178 7.02 2.93 -28.49
CA ASN A 178 6.18 3.15 -29.69
C ASN A 178 5.37 1.89 -30.08
N LYS A 179 5.81 0.70 -29.67
CA LYS A 179 5.08 -0.57 -29.90
C LYS A 179 3.98 -0.84 -28.88
N VAL A 180 3.86 -0.04 -27.82
CA VAL A 180 2.80 -0.21 -26.82
C VAL A 180 1.45 0.14 -27.47
N PRO A 181 0.46 -0.77 -27.48
CA PRO A 181 -0.84 -0.48 -28.09
C PRO A 181 -1.55 0.68 -27.39
N VAL A 182 -1.98 1.69 -28.15
CA VAL A 182 -2.71 2.88 -27.64
C VAL A 182 -3.90 2.48 -26.78
N ARG A 183 -4.66 1.45 -27.19
CA ARG A 183 -5.79 0.92 -26.42
C ARG A 183 -5.40 0.40 -25.04
N SER A 184 -4.22 -0.20 -24.90
CA SER A 184 -3.73 -0.67 -23.60
C SER A 184 -3.38 0.51 -22.70
N ILE A 185 -2.77 1.56 -23.27
CA ILE A 185 -2.43 2.80 -22.56
C ILE A 185 -3.71 3.49 -22.09
N GLN A 186 -4.69 3.67 -22.99
CA GLN A 186 -6.01 4.23 -22.67
C GLN A 186 -6.69 3.44 -21.54
N ARG A 187 -6.71 2.12 -21.61
CA ARG A 187 -7.31 1.29 -20.56
C ARG A 187 -6.62 1.46 -19.19
N GLY A 188 -5.28 1.55 -19.18
CA GLY A 188 -4.54 1.83 -17.95
C GLY A 188 -4.94 3.18 -17.34
N TRP A 189 -5.07 4.20 -18.19
CA TRP A 189 -5.49 5.55 -17.82
C TRP A 189 -6.93 5.59 -17.29
N GLU A 190 -7.87 4.95 -17.99
CA GLU A 190 -9.27 4.81 -17.55
C GLU A 190 -9.37 4.12 -16.19
N THR A 191 -8.55 3.09 -15.94
CA THR A 191 -8.54 2.34 -14.68
C THR A 191 -8.14 3.21 -13.48
N VAL A 192 -7.15 4.08 -13.64
CA VAL A 192 -6.76 5.02 -12.59
C VAL A 192 -7.81 6.13 -12.43
N LEU A 193 -8.39 6.61 -13.54
CA LEU A 193 -9.48 7.60 -13.49
C LEU A 193 -10.70 7.05 -12.75
N ASP A 194 -11.07 5.80 -12.98
CA ASP A 194 -12.16 5.11 -12.28
C ASP A 194 -11.93 5.08 -10.77
N GLN A 195 -10.71 4.77 -10.32
CA GLN A 195 -10.35 4.74 -8.90
C GLN A 195 -10.38 6.12 -8.27
N GLN A 196 -9.83 7.12 -8.95
CA GLN A 196 -9.85 8.51 -8.48
C GLN A 196 -11.29 9.02 -8.36
N HIS A 197 -12.12 8.77 -9.37
CA HIS A 197 -13.54 9.11 -9.36
C HIS A 197 -14.28 8.40 -8.21
N LEU A 198 -14.18 7.07 -8.14
CA LEU A 198 -14.82 6.25 -7.12
C LEU A 198 -14.43 6.69 -5.70
N ARG A 199 -13.14 7.01 -5.49
CA ARG A 199 -12.63 7.51 -4.20
C ARG A 199 -13.20 8.89 -3.86
N SER A 200 -13.32 9.78 -4.85
CA SER A 200 -13.91 11.11 -4.65
C SER A 200 -15.41 11.05 -4.30
N GLU A 201 -16.12 10.03 -4.80
CA GLU A 201 -17.54 9.82 -4.52
C GLU A 201 -17.82 9.27 -3.11
N LEU A 202 -16.84 8.60 -2.47
CA LEU A 202 -17.03 7.98 -1.14
C LEU A 202 -17.61 8.95 -0.12
N THR A 203 -17.05 10.17 -0.02
CA THR A 203 -17.50 11.17 0.96
C THR A 203 -18.95 11.59 0.70
N ARG A 204 -19.33 11.81 -0.57
CA ARG A 204 -20.70 12.18 -0.96
C ARG A 204 -21.69 11.05 -0.66
N MET A 205 -21.25 9.81 -0.76
CA MET A 205 -22.03 8.61 -0.45
C MET A 205 -22.08 8.28 1.05
N GLY A 206 -21.36 9.03 1.90
CA GLY A 206 -21.25 8.73 3.33
C GLY A 206 -20.45 7.45 3.62
N LEU A 207 -19.49 7.11 2.76
CA LEU A 207 -18.63 5.93 2.85
C LEU A 207 -17.18 6.30 3.18
N VAL A 208 -16.47 5.36 3.80
CA VAL A 208 -15.00 5.43 4.02
C VAL A 208 -14.26 4.41 3.16
N CYS A 209 -14.93 3.35 2.71
CA CYS A 209 -14.36 2.33 1.85
C CYS A 209 -15.45 1.75 0.93
N PHE A 210 -15.08 1.41 -0.29
CA PHE A 210 -15.89 0.65 -1.22
C PHE A 210 -15.09 -0.57 -1.72
N ILE A 211 -15.71 -1.75 -1.68
CA ILE A 211 -15.16 -3.01 -2.17
C ILE A 211 -16.05 -3.51 -3.30
N GLY A 212 -15.65 -3.24 -4.54
CA GLY A 212 -16.38 -3.65 -5.73
C GLY A 212 -16.41 -5.17 -5.91
N ASP A 213 -17.53 -5.65 -6.43
CA ASP A 213 -17.71 -7.05 -6.81
C ASP A 213 -16.66 -7.46 -7.85
N GLY A 214 -16.09 -8.65 -7.65
CA GLY A 214 -14.96 -9.14 -8.42
C GLY A 214 -13.59 -8.78 -7.85
N THR A 215 -13.51 -7.96 -6.79
CA THR A 215 -12.23 -7.62 -6.13
C THR A 215 -11.48 -8.88 -5.72
N ARG A 216 -10.17 -8.87 -5.95
CA ARG A 216 -9.25 -9.98 -5.70
C ARG A 216 -8.20 -9.57 -4.65
N PRO A 217 -8.45 -9.78 -3.34
CA PRO A 217 -7.60 -9.22 -2.30
C PRO A 217 -6.26 -9.95 -2.09
N ALA A 218 -6.18 -11.26 -2.36
CA ALA A 218 -4.98 -12.06 -2.11
C ALA A 218 -3.77 -11.63 -2.95
N ARG A 219 -2.58 -11.65 -2.32
CA ARG A 219 -1.34 -11.08 -2.87
C ARG A 219 -0.20 -12.10 -2.96
N LEU A 220 0.71 -11.85 -3.90
CA LEU A 220 2.02 -12.48 -3.97
C LEU A 220 3.10 -11.51 -3.47
N PHE A 221 3.90 -11.97 -2.52
CA PHE A 221 5.03 -11.23 -1.98
C PHE A 221 6.33 -11.69 -2.63
N THR A 222 7.23 -10.75 -2.88
CA THR A 222 8.59 -11.04 -3.34
C THR A 222 9.58 -10.34 -2.41
N ARG A 223 10.88 -10.62 -2.56
CA ARG A 223 11.92 -9.88 -1.83
C ARG A 223 11.90 -8.37 -2.09
N HIS A 224 11.37 -7.96 -3.24
CA HIS A 224 11.28 -6.56 -3.67
C HIS A 224 9.93 -5.92 -3.31
N ARG A 225 8.88 -6.74 -3.10
CA ARG A 225 7.53 -6.32 -2.72
C ARG A 225 7.07 -7.11 -1.48
N SER A 226 7.76 -6.88 -0.37
CA SER A 226 7.57 -7.61 0.89
C SER A 226 6.46 -7.04 1.77
N TRP A 227 5.72 -6.04 1.29
CA TRP A 227 4.68 -5.35 2.06
C TRP A 227 3.36 -5.28 1.30
N HIS A 228 2.24 -5.36 2.03
CA HIS A 228 0.93 -5.67 1.44
C HIS A 228 0.41 -4.63 0.44
N ARG A 229 0.68 -3.33 0.64
CA ARG A 229 0.22 -2.31 -0.34
C ARG A 229 1.01 -2.34 -1.65
N VAL A 230 2.28 -2.77 -1.61
CA VAL A 230 3.12 -2.90 -2.82
C VAL A 230 3.11 -4.30 -3.44
N ALA A 231 2.63 -5.32 -2.69
CA ALA A 231 2.52 -6.68 -3.17
C ALA A 231 1.55 -6.78 -4.35
N GLY A 232 1.88 -7.64 -5.32
CA GLY A 232 1.10 -7.79 -6.55
C GLY A 232 0.05 -8.89 -6.49
N PRO A 233 -0.68 -9.10 -7.58
CA PRO A 233 -1.72 -10.12 -7.65
C PRO A 233 -1.15 -11.51 -7.35
N LYS A 234 -1.95 -12.34 -6.68
CA LYS A 234 -1.61 -13.75 -6.44
C LYS A 234 -1.68 -14.56 -7.72
N ASP A 235 -0.72 -15.46 -7.91
CA ASP A 235 -0.74 -16.46 -8.99
C ASP A 235 -1.72 -17.61 -8.70
N GLY A 236 -2.30 -18.16 -9.76
CA GLY A 236 -3.17 -19.33 -9.68
C GLY A 236 -4.56 -19.02 -9.12
N VAL A 237 -5.04 -19.82 -8.17
CA VAL A 237 -6.42 -19.73 -7.66
C VAL A 237 -6.59 -18.46 -6.82
N HIS A 238 -7.49 -17.61 -7.29
CA HIS A 238 -7.87 -16.34 -6.68
C HIS A 238 -9.39 -16.29 -6.53
N ILE A 239 -9.88 -16.26 -5.30
CA ILE A 239 -11.32 -16.18 -5.00
C ILE A 239 -11.75 -14.72 -5.00
N PRO A 240 -12.59 -14.27 -5.95
CA PRO A 240 -13.11 -12.92 -5.97
C PRO A 240 -14.09 -12.67 -4.82
N PHE A 241 -14.08 -11.45 -4.30
CA PHE A 241 -15.07 -10.92 -3.37
C PHE A 241 -16.35 -10.56 -4.12
N TYR A 242 -17.50 -10.94 -3.56
CA TYR A 242 -18.82 -10.50 -4.01
C TYR A 242 -19.65 -10.11 -2.79
N CYS A 243 -20.20 -8.90 -2.76
CA CYS A 243 -20.96 -8.43 -1.63
C CYS A 243 -22.24 -9.27 -1.43
N PRO A 244 -22.47 -9.85 -0.24
CA PRO A 244 -23.74 -10.47 0.09
C PRO A 244 -24.89 -9.45 -0.01
N ALA A 245 -26.04 -9.87 -0.52
CA ALA A 245 -27.21 -9.00 -0.68
C ALA A 245 -27.69 -8.39 0.65
N GLU A 246 -27.55 -9.14 1.74
CA GLU A 246 -27.95 -8.72 3.09
C GLU A 246 -27.06 -7.60 3.65
N LEU A 247 -25.87 -7.38 3.08
CA LEU A 247 -25.04 -6.21 3.42
C LEU A 247 -25.43 -4.95 2.64
N SER A 248 -26.50 -5.00 1.82
CA SER A 248 -27.01 -3.85 1.04
C SER A 248 -25.94 -3.27 0.12
N PRO A 249 -25.57 -3.97 -0.97
CA PRO A 249 -24.58 -3.47 -1.93
C PRO A 249 -25.03 -2.13 -2.52
N VAL A 250 -24.06 -1.30 -2.89
CA VAL A 250 -24.27 -0.02 -3.56
C VAL A 250 -23.70 -0.06 -4.97
N GLU A 251 -24.30 0.67 -5.88
CA GLU A 251 -23.85 0.78 -7.27
C GLU A 251 -23.18 2.13 -7.52
N VAL A 252 -22.07 2.12 -8.26
CA VAL A 252 -21.35 3.33 -8.67
C VAL A 252 -21.05 3.26 -10.17
N LEU A 253 -21.38 4.34 -10.89
CA LEU A 253 -20.96 4.54 -12.28
C LEU A 253 -19.52 5.07 -12.29
N LEU A 254 -18.62 4.37 -12.97
CA LEU A 254 -17.21 4.73 -13.07
C LEU A 254 -16.96 5.68 -14.26
N ALA A 255 -16.24 6.78 -14.04
CA ALA A 255 -16.11 7.88 -15.00
C ALA A 255 -15.17 7.59 -16.18
N GLY A 256 -14.15 6.76 -16.01
CA GLY A 256 -13.22 6.37 -17.06
C GLY A 256 -13.78 5.26 -17.94
N SER A 257 -14.16 4.14 -17.34
CA SER A 257 -14.65 2.98 -18.12
C SER A 257 -16.14 3.05 -18.50
N ASN A 258 -16.91 4.00 -17.95
CA ASN A 258 -18.37 4.10 -18.12
C ASN A 258 -19.13 2.82 -17.72
N LYS A 259 -18.62 2.09 -16.73
CA LYS A 259 -19.24 0.87 -16.20
C LYS A 259 -19.87 1.14 -14.85
N THR A 260 -21.01 0.52 -14.59
CA THR A 260 -21.58 0.45 -13.24
C THR A 260 -21.01 -0.76 -12.52
N VAL A 261 -20.51 -0.55 -11.29
CA VAL A 261 -20.00 -1.60 -10.41
C VAL A 261 -20.82 -1.64 -9.13
N SER A 262 -21.31 -2.82 -8.78
CA SER A 262 -21.91 -3.13 -7.48
C SER A 262 -20.80 -3.50 -6.47
N GLY A 263 -21.01 -3.22 -5.19
CA GLY A 263 -20.06 -3.61 -4.17
C GLY A 263 -20.48 -3.25 -2.75
N LEU A 264 -19.64 -3.63 -1.79
CA LEU A 264 -19.83 -3.32 -0.38
C LEU A 264 -19.32 -1.91 -0.08
N GLY A 265 -20.19 -1.01 0.37
CA GLY A 265 -19.78 0.26 0.98
C GLY A 265 -19.69 0.15 2.50
N ILE A 266 -18.54 0.50 3.10
CA ILE A 266 -18.37 0.70 4.55
C ILE A 266 -18.64 2.17 4.87
N LYS A 267 -19.59 2.43 5.77
CA LYS A 267 -20.13 3.76 6.06
C LYS A 267 -19.23 4.54 7.01
N ARG A 268 -19.33 5.86 6.96
CA ARG A 268 -18.75 6.79 7.95
C ARG A 268 -19.41 6.55 9.32
N GLY A 269 -18.60 6.54 10.38
CA GLY A 269 -19.03 6.25 11.76
C GLY A 269 -19.39 4.77 12.02
N GLU A 270 -19.22 3.87 11.05
CA GLU A 270 -19.62 2.48 11.17
C GLU A 270 -18.58 1.63 11.91
N ILE A 271 -19.06 0.73 12.78
CA ILE A 271 -18.28 -0.37 13.34
C ILE A 271 -18.50 -1.62 12.47
N PHE A 272 -17.62 -1.85 11.51
CA PHE A 272 -17.72 -2.97 10.57
C PHE A 272 -16.79 -4.11 10.98
N ALA A 273 -17.34 -5.31 11.20
CA ALA A 273 -16.55 -6.48 11.60
C ALA A 273 -16.39 -7.49 10.46
N ILE A 274 -15.16 -7.96 10.26
CA ILE A 274 -14.76 -9.04 9.36
C ILE A 274 -14.33 -10.23 10.24
N THR A 275 -15.15 -11.27 10.27
CA THR A 275 -14.92 -12.47 11.06
C THR A 275 -14.80 -13.72 10.19
N GLY A 276 -14.53 -14.87 10.81
CA GLY A 276 -14.23 -16.12 10.11
C GLY A 276 -13.19 -16.94 10.85
N SER A 277 -13.06 -18.22 10.52
CA SER A 277 -12.06 -19.10 11.12
C SER A 277 -10.63 -18.66 10.76
N ASN A 278 -9.64 -19.36 11.32
CA ASN A 278 -8.24 -19.20 10.95
C ASN A 278 -8.04 -19.48 9.46
N ALA A 279 -7.17 -18.71 8.83
CA ALA A 279 -6.85 -18.79 7.40
C ALA A 279 -8.03 -18.55 6.43
N GLU A 280 -9.15 -17.98 6.88
CA GLU A 280 -10.28 -17.67 5.99
C GLU A 280 -10.12 -16.39 5.14
N GLY A 281 -9.03 -15.64 5.33
CA GLY A 281 -8.73 -14.44 4.54
C GLY A 281 -9.12 -13.11 5.17
N LYS A 282 -9.35 -13.06 6.49
CA LYS A 282 -9.68 -11.83 7.24
C LYS A 282 -8.61 -10.75 7.05
N SER A 283 -7.37 -11.04 7.43
CA SER A 283 -6.24 -10.11 7.29
C SER A 283 -5.92 -9.82 5.82
N THR A 284 -6.20 -10.75 4.90
CA THR A 284 -6.08 -10.53 3.45
C THR A 284 -7.03 -9.45 2.96
N LEU A 285 -8.31 -9.51 3.35
CA LEU A 285 -9.29 -8.49 3.00
C LEU A 285 -8.97 -7.15 3.70
N LEU A 286 -8.56 -7.20 4.97
CA LEU A 286 -8.16 -6.02 5.73
C LEU A 286 -6.96 -5.29 5.09
N ASN A 287 -5.95 -6.03 4.65
CA ASN A 287 -4.80 -5.48 3.95
C ASN A 287 -5.18 -4.89 2.59
N ALA A 288 -6.15 -5.48 1.90
CA ALA A 288 -6.68 -4.92 0.65
C ALA A 288 -7.41 -3.60 0.90
N ILE A 289 -8.23 -3.51 1.96
CA ILE A 289 -8.87 -2.27 2.42
C ILE A 289 -7.83 -1.18 2.69
N GLN A 290 -6.75 -1.50 3.41
CA GLN A 290 -5.66 -0.55 3.67
C GLN A 290 -4.95 -0.10 2.39
N ALA A 291 -4.77 -0.99 1.41
CA ALA A 291 -4.18 -0.65 0.13
C ALA A 291 -5.09 0.24 -0.75
N GLY A 292 -6.41 0.26 -0.53
CA GLY A 292 -7.37 1.04 -1.35
C GLY A 292 -7.16 2.56 -1.37
N VAL A 293 -6.27 3.08 -0.54
CA VAL A 293 -5.82 4.49 -0.61
C VAL A 293 -4.93 4.76 -1.83
N ASP A 294 -4.38 3.72 -2.45
CA ASP A 294 -3.53 3.76 -3.62
C ASP A 294 -4.32 3.41 -4.90
N ASP A 295 -3.91 3.96 -6.04
CA ASP A 295 -4.44 3.56 -7.34
C ASP A 295 -3.64 2.36 -7.87
N HIS A 296 -4.33 1.31 -8.26
CA HIS A 296 -3.77 0.07 -8.75
C HIS A 296 -3.91 -0.06 -10.27
N ALA A 297 -2.93 -0.69 -10.91
CA ALA A 297 -2.93 -0.96 -12.33
C ALA A 297 -3.99 -1.98 -12.73
N ALA A 298 -4.42 -1.93 -13.99
CA ALA A 298 -5.33 -2.91 -14.57
C ALA A 298 -4.75 -4.33 -14.46
N GLY A 299 -5.52 -5.26 -13.89
CA GLY A 299 -5.12 -6.65 -13.66
C GLY A 299 -4.57 -6.93 -12.26
N ASP A 300 -4.41 -5.92 -11.40
CA ASP A 300 -4.03 -6.10 -10.00
C ASP A 300 -5.12 -6.80 -9.16
N GLY A 301 -6.38 -6.61 -9.53
CA GLY A 301 -7.54 -7.12 -8.82
C GLY A 301 -8.04 -6.26 -7.66
N ARG A 302 -7.35 -5.19 -7.25
CA ARG A 302 -7.85 -4.17 -6.30
C ARG A 302 -8.40 -2.91 -6.99
N GLU A 303 -8.52 -2.89 -8.31
CA GLU A 303 -8.83 -1.67 -9.06
C GLU A 303 -10.21 -1.08 -8.76
N VAL A 304 -11.11 -1.89 -8.19
CA VAL A 304 -12.45 -1.48 -7.74
C VAL A 304 -12.59 -1.55 -6.21
N LEU A 305 -11.47 -1.57 -5.49
CA LEU A 305 -11.43 -1.38 -4.05
C LEU A 305 -10.72 -0.06 -3.77
N VAL A 306 -11.46 0.90 -3.22
CA VAL A 306 -10.91 2.19 -2.81
C VAL A 306 -11.30 2.52 -1.37
N THR A 307 -10.40 3.24 -0.70
CA THR A 307 -10.54 3.69 0.67
C THR A 307 -10.13 5.15 0.74
N VAL A 308 -10.84 5.96 1.55
CA VAL A 308 -10.46 7.35 1.79
C VAL A 308 -9.05 7.42 2.40
N PRO A 309 -8.23 8.45 2.10
CA PRO A 309 -6.94 8.59 2.76
C PRO A 309 -7.10 8.97 4.24
N GLY A 310 -6.05 8.77 5.04
CA GLY A 310 -5.98 9.26 6.43
C GLY A 310 -6.38 8.27 7.52
N GLY A 311 -6.73 7.02 7.18
CA GLY A 311 -6.99 6.01 8.19
C GLY A 311 -5.73 5.46 8.88
N LEU A 312 -5.94 4.78 9.99
CA LEU A 312 -4.88 4.27 10.86
C LEU A 312 -5.03 2.78 11.12
N SER A 313 -3.92 2.07 11.27
CA SER A 313 -3.90 0.65 11.67
C SER A 313 -3.01 0.49 12.91
N PRO A 314 -3.48 0.89 14.11
CA PRO A 314 -2.69 0.79 15.33
C PRO A 314 -2.34 -0.67 15.66
N ASP A 315 -1.09 -0.92 16.06
CA ASP A 315 -0.66 -2.20 16.62
C ASP A 315 -0.24 -2.06 18.09
N ALA A 316 0.12 -3.19 18.71
CA ALA A 316 0.59 -3.26 20.09
C ALA A 316 2.12 -3.19 20.24
N THR A 317 2.86 -2.72 19.24
CA THR A 317 4.31 -2.53 19.37
C THR A 317 4.62 -1.41 20.36
N GLY A 318 5.36 -1.75 21.41
CA GLY A 318 5.74 -0.83 22.50
C GLY A 318 6.50 0.40 22.02
N ILE A 319 6.19 1.55 22.60
CA ILE A 319 6.89 2.82 22.35
C ILE A 319 7.17 3.55 23.66
N GLU A 320 8.14 4.47 23.63
CA GLU A 320 8.29 5.46 24.68
C GLU A 320 7.20 6.53 24.54
N LEU A 321 6.42 6.71 25.61
CA LEU A 321 5.37 7.73 25.72
C LEU A 321 5.98 9.06 26.17
N LYS A 322 5.67 10.13 25.43
CA LYS A 322 6.16 11.49 25.68
C LYS A 322 5.00 12.48 25.65
N GLY A 323 4.35 12.69 26.78
CA GLY A 323 3.15 13.53 26.88
C GLY A 323 1.96 12.95 26.12
N ALA A 324 1.82 11.61 26.12
CA ALA A 324 0.80 10.92 25.35
C ALA A 324 -0.54 10.85 26.09
N ASP A 325 -1.64 10.93 25.35
CA ASP A 325 -3.00 10.79 25.89
C ASP A 325 -3.43 9.32 25.82
N LEU A 326 -3.73 8.74 26.99
CA LEU A 326 -4.25 7.39 27.15
C LEU A 326 -5.78 7.35 27.31
N ARG A 327 -6.47 8.50 27.34
CA ARG A 327 -7.93 8.52 27.30
C ARG A 327 -8.40 8.14 25.88
N PRO A 328 -9.60 7.55 25.72
CA PRO A 328 -10.56 7.18 26.77
C PRO A 328 -10.21 5.88 27.51
N PHE A 329 -9.20 5.13 27.09
CA PHE A 329 -8.98 3.77 27.57
C PHE A 329 -8.54 3.71 29.04
N PHE A 330 -7.69 4.63 29.50
CA PHE A 330 -7.14 4.59 30.87
C PHE A 330 -7.75 5.67 31.76
N GLY A 331 -8.38 5.25 32.87
CA GLY A 331 -8.82 6.16 33.94
C GLY A 331 -7.71 6.56 34.93
N SER A 332 -6.61 5.82 34.95
CA SER A 332 -5.41 6.10 35.76
C SER A 332 -4.17 5.56 35.05
N ILE A 333 -3.01 6.15 35.33
CA ILE A 333 -1.77 5.78 34.68
C ILE A 333 -1.23 4.46 35.28
N PRO A 334 -0.66 3.55 34.46
CA PRO A 334 0.07 2.39 34.96
C PRO A 334 1.23 2.75 35.90
N PRO A 335 1.54 1.92 36.92
CA PRO A 335 2.74 2.08 37.73
C PRO A 335 4.03 2.15 36.88
N GLY A 336 4.99 2.98 37.28
CA GLY A 336 6.26 3.16 36.55
C GLY A 336 6.23 4.20 35.42
N MET A 337 5.08 4.82 35.17
CA MET A 337 4.95 6.00 34.32
C MET A 337 4.68 7.26 35.18
N SER A 338 4.85 8.43 34.58
CA SER A 338 4.62 9.73 35.23
C SER A 338 3.62 10.60 34.44
N GLY A 339 3.07 11.64 35.09
CA GLY A 339 2.13 12.58 34.48
C GLY A 339 0.68 12.35 34.91
N THR A 340 -0.26 12.57 33.99
CA THR A 340 -1.71 12.32 34.09
C THR A 340 -2.18 11.50 32.88
N PRO A 341 -3.35 10.81 32.90
CA PRO A 341 -3.80 10.00 31.75
C PRO A 341 -3.87 10.74 30.41
N ASP A 342 -3.99 12.06 30.41
CA ASP A 342 -3.99 12.93 29.24
C ASP A 342 -2.61 13.45 28.81
N SER A 343 -1.57 13.21 29.62
CA SER A 343 -0.18 13.57 29.33
C SER A 343 0.78 12.62 30.07
N VAL A 344 0.91 11.40 29.55
CA VAL A 344 1.72 10.32 30.14
C VAL A 344 3.14 10.29 29.58
N TRP A 345 4.10 10.06 30.47
CA TRP A 345 5.51 9.90 30.15
C TRP A 345 6.05 8.57 30.71
N GLY A 346 6.79 7.81 29.89
CA GLY A 346 7.44 6.56 30.30
C GLY A 346 7.38 5.46 29.23
N GLN A 347 7.76 4.23 29.60
CA GLN A 347 7.75 3.10 28.66
C GLN A 347 6.35 2.49 28.53
N GLY A 348 5.76 2.59 27.34
CA GLY A 348 4.44 2.07 27.02
C GLY A 348 4.43 0.55 26.87
N SER A 349 3.54 -0.13 27.61
CA SER A 349 3.16 -1.52 27.28
C SER A 349 2.50 -1.57 25.90
N GLY A 350 2.28 -2.79 25.37
CA GLY A 350 1.57 -2.93 24.08
C GLY A 350 0.17 -2.33 24.10
N SER A 351 -0.58 -2.50 25.20
CA SER A 351 -1.91 -1.89 25.36
C SER A 351 -1.86 -0.37 25.51
N ALA A 352 -0.90 0.18 26.27
CA ALA A 352 -0.75 1.62 26.39
C ALA A 352 -0.36 2.25 25.03
N SER A 353 0.58 1.64 24.32
CA SER A 353 1.06 2.11 23.01
C SER A 353 -0.06 2.09 21.96
N MET A 354 -0.85 1.03 21.92
CA MET A 354 -2.01 0.94 21.02
C MET A 354 -3.10 1.95 21.39
N ALA A 355 -3.37 2.16 22.69
CA ALA A 355 -4.35 3.13 23.16
C ALA A 355 -3.99 4.56 22.75
N VAL A 356 -2.71 4.95 22.85
CA VAL A 356 -2.23 6.26 22.37
C VAL A 356 -2.47 6.43 20.88
N ARG A 357 -2.18 5.39 20.08
CA ARG A 357 -2.38 5.45 18.63
C ARG A 357 -3.85 5.60 18.25
N ILE A 358 -4.76 4.91 18.96
CA ILE A 358 -6.20 5.10 18.76
C ILE A 358 -6.61 6.51 19.20
N ALA A 359 -6.21 6.95 20.39
CA ALA A 359 -6.53 8.28 20.92
C ALA A 359 -6.05 9.41 20.00
N ASP A 360 -4.86 9.28 19.43
CA ASP A 360 -4.32 10.21 18.44
C ASP A 360 -5.12 10.19 17.14
N GLY A 361 -5.55 9.01 16.69
CA GLY A 361 -6.47 8.88 15.56
C GLY A 361 -7.79 9.60 15.77
N LEU A 362 -8.40 9.43 16.95
CA LEU A 362 -9.66 10.10 17.30
C LEU A 362 -9.48 11.62 17.37
N ARG A 363 -8.38 12.10 17.99
CA ARG A 363 -8.08 13.55 18.07
C ARG A 363 -7.89 14.18 16.70
N ARG A 364 -7.34 13.44 15.74
CA ARG A 364 -7.13 13.88 14.36
C ARG A 364 -8.35 13.64 13.47
N GLU A 365 -9.46 13.19 14.04
CA GLU A 365 -10.70 12.86 13.31
C GLU A 365 -10.42 11.89 12.14
N ALA A 366 -9.60 10.87 12.40
CA ALA A 366 -9.28 9.86 11.39
C ALA A 366 -10.59 9.26 10.84
N PRO A 367 -10.74 9.15 9.51
CA PRO A 367 -11.99 8.68 8.92
C PRO A 367 -12.30 7.23 9.29
N TYR A 368 -11.26 6.42 9.49
CA TYR A 368 -11.40 5.05 9.96
C TYR A 368 -10.16 4.57 10.73
N ILE A 369 -10.39 3.62 11.63
CA ILE A 369 -9.36 2.88 12.36
C ILE A 369 -9.52 1.39 12.07
N VAL A 370 -8.43 0.76 11.65
CA VAL A 370 -8.32 -0.66 11.38
C VAL A 370 -7.82 -1.39 12.61
N ILE A 371 -8.56 -2.40 13.06
CA ILE A 371 -8.17 -3.28 14.17
C ILE A 371 -7.91 -4.67 13.60
N ASP A 372 -6.65 -5.10 13.62
CA ASP A 372 -6.24 -6.46 13.26
C ASP A 372 -5.98 -7.26 14.54
N GLU A 373 -6.76 -8.31 14.78
CA GLU A 373 -6.61 -9.17 15.96
C GLU A 373 -5.16 -9.67 16.15
N ASP A 374 -4.48 -10.01 15.05
CA ASP A 374 -3.13 -10.58 15.10
C ASP A 374 -2.06 -9.57 15.56
N ARG A 375 -2.39 -8.26 15.54
CA ARG A 375 -1.48 -7.16 15.91
C ARG A 375 -1.94 -6.38 17.15
N ALA A 376 -3.09 -6.74 17.71
CA ALA A 376 -3.75 -5.96 18.74
C ALA A 376 -3.45 -6.45 20.16
N ALA A 377 -3.47 -5.53 21.12
CA ALA A 377 -3.43 -5.87 22.52
C ALA A 377 -4.80 -6.37 22.98
N GLN A 378 -4.98 -7.68 23.16
CA GLN A 378 -6.28 -8.28 23.47
C GLN A 378 -6.97 -7.63 24.68
N ASN A 379 -6.22 -7.33 25.74
CA ASN A 379 -6.72 -6.68 26.96
C ASN A 379 -7.16 -5.21 26.76
N LEU A 380 -6.74 -4.56 25.67
CA LEU A 380 -7.27 -3.25 25.27
C LEU A 380 -8.55 -3.40 24.44
N MET A 381 -8.68 -4.50 23.68
CA MET A 381 -9.79 -4.71 22.76
C MET A 381 -11.03 -5.26 23.47
N VAL A 382 -10.88 -6.24 24.35
CA VAL A 382 -11.98 -6.91 25.06
C VAL A 382 -11.76 -6.91 26.58
N PRO A 383 -12.84 -6.90 27.40
CA PRO A 383 -12.71 -7.05 28.85
C PRO A 383 -12.06 -8.39 29.21
N CYS A 384 -11.21 -8.39 30.24
CA CYS A 384 -10.57 -9.59 30.76
C CYS A 384 -10.81 -9.70 32.27
N TYR A 385 -11.14 -10.89 32.77
CA TYR A 385 -11.41 -11.10 34.20
C TYR A 385 -10.22 -10.74 35.10
N MET A 386 -8.99 -10.92 34.59
CA MET A 386 -7.74 -10.57 35.29
C MET A 386 -7.39 -9.08 35.21
N SER A 387 -8.16 -8.29 34.47
CA SER A 387 -7.91 -6.85 34.35
C SER A 387 -8.31 -6.15 35.64
N HIS A 388 -7.32 -5.96 36.53
CA HIS A 388 -7.48 -5.26 37.80
C HIS A 388 -7.43 -3.73 37.65
N SER A 389 -7.10 -3.23 36.46
CA SER A 389 -7.01 -1.81 36.15
C SER A 389 -8.34 -1.27 35.63
N LYS A 390 -8.62 0.01 35.91
CA LYS A 390 -9.71 0.82 35.32
C LYS A 390 -9.49 1.07 33.81
N ILE A 391 -9.03 0.07 33.06
CA ILE A 391 -8.92 0.10 31.62
C ILE A 391 -10.31 -0.18 31.05
N ARG A 392 -10.84 0.78 30.30
CA ARG A 392 -12.05 0.61 29.50
C ARG A 392 -11.62 0.02 28.16
N SER A 393 -11.96 -1.24 27.90
CA SER A 393 -11.64 -1.87 26.61
C SER A 393 -12.44 -1.23 25.48
N LEU A 394 -11.98 -1.42 24.23
CA LEU A 394 -12.70 -0.92 23.05
C LEU A 394 -14.13 -1.46 22.98
N ALA A 395 -14.32 -2.76 23.26
CA ALA A 395 -15.65 -3.36 23.32
C ALA A 395 -16.55 -2.73 24.38
N PHE A 396 -16.00 -2.39 25.56
CA PHE A 396 -16.75 -1.70 26.60
C PHE A 396 -17.14 -0.28 26.17
N LEU A 397 -16.20 0.48 25.61
CA LEU A 397 -16.47 1.84 25.13
C LEU A 397 -17.51 1.84 24.01
N LEU A 398 -17.47 0.89 23.08
CA LEU A 398 -18.47 0.77 22.02
C LEU A 398 -19.85 0.34 22.51
N ALA A 399 -19.93 -0.32 23.66
CA ALA A 399 -21.19 -0.70 24.28
C ALA A 399 -21.81 0.47 25.06
N GLU A 400 -21.01 1.25 25.78
CA GLU A 400 -21.48 2.24 26.76
C GLU A 400 -21.41 3.69 26.28
N ASP A 401 -20.43 4.05 25.44
CA ASP A 401 -20.13 5.45 25.11
C ASP A 401 -19.53 5.60 23.70
N ARG A 402 -20.35 5.35 22.68
CA ARG A 402 -19.94 5.48 21.27
C ARG A 402 -19.62 6.91 20.86
N ALA A 403 -20.18 7.92 21.56
CA ALA A 403 -20.00 9.33 21.23
C ALA A 403 -18.52 9.76 21.27
N VAL A 404 -17.71 9.07 22.08
CA VAL A 404 -16.26 9.30 22.19
C VAL A 404 -15.53 9.07 20.86
N PHE A 405 -16.10 8.28 19.94
CA PHE A 405 -15.50 8.01 18.63
C PHE A 405 -15.89 9.00 17.53
N GLY A 406 -16.83 9.91 17.81
CA GLY A 406 -17.34 10.84 16.81
C GLY A 406 -17.79 10.12 15.53
N ASP A 407 -17.30 10.57 14.38
CA ASP A 407 -17.60 9.97 13.08
C ASP A 407 -16.55 8.96 12.60
N THR A 408 -15.57 8.59 13.44
CA THR A 408 -14.52 7.64 13.07
C THR A 408 -15.11 6.23 12.94
N SER A 409 -15.01 5.63 11.75
CA SER A 409 -15.38 4.23 11.54
C SER A 409 -14.34 3.28 12.12
N PHE A 410 -14.76 2.07 12.53
CA PHE A 410 -13.85 0.99 12.90
C PHE A 410 -14.02 -0.19 11.94
N ILE A 411 -12.91 -0.69 11.39
CA ILE A 411 -12.89 -1.89 10.55
C ILE A 411 -12.11 -2.95 11.30
N ILE A 412 -12.82 -3.93 11.85
CA ILE A 412 -12.27 -4.91 12.81
C ILE A 412 -12.15 -6.26 12.11
N ALA A 413 -10.94 -6.82 12.04
CA ALA A 413 -10.74 -8.19 11.58
C ALA A 413 -10.38 -9.10 12.76
N GLY A 414 -11.19 -10.13 13.01
CA GLY A 414 -10.93 -11.05 14.10
C GLY A 414 -11.95 -12.18 14.25
N SER A 415 -11.56 -13.17 15.04
CA SER A 415 -12.36 -14.31 15.48
C SER A 415 -12.40 -14.45 17.00
N GLY A 416 -11.33 -14.13 17.72
CA GLY A 416 -11.26 -14.28 19.18
C GLY A 416 -11.72 -13.04 19.97
N MET A 417 -11.95 -11.92 19.29
CA MET A 417 -12.48 -10.69 19.89
C MET A 417 -14.02 -10.66 19.90
N GLU A 418 -14.64 -11.73 20.38
CA GLU A 418 -16.08 -11.97 20.20
C GLU A 418 -16.97 -10.85 20.80
N LEU A 419 -16.63 -10.38 22.00
CA LEU A 419 -17.34 -9.28 22.64
C LEU A 419 -17.21 -7.95 21.89
N LEU A 420 -16.09 -7.73 21.20
CA LEU A 420 -15.89 -6.55 20.34
C LEU A 420 -16.69 -6.68 19.04
N ILE A 421 -16.65 -7.85 18.40
CA ILE A 421 -17.44 -8.15 17.19
C ILE A 421 -18.95 -8.03 17.48
N ALA A 422 -19.39 -8.42 18.69
CA ALA A 422 -20.76 -8.25 19.12
C ALA A 422 -21.23 -6.79 19.17
N GLN A 423 -20.32 -5.81 19.21
CA GLN A 423 -20.63 -4.38 19.13
C GLN A 423 -20.67 -3.84 17.69
N ALA A 424 -20.42 -4.65 16.67
CA ALA A 424 -20.45 -4.19 15.28
C ALA A 424 -21.86 -3.80 14.80
N ASP A 425 -21.93 -2.88 13.84
CA ASP A 425 -23.16 -2.44 13.15
C ASP A 425 -23.48 -3.32 11.94
N ARG A 426 -22.46 -3.91 11.32
CA ARG A 426 -22.58 -5.01 10.36
C ARG A 426 -21.43 -6.00 10.54
N ILE A 427 -21.71 -7.27 10.29
CA ILE A 427 -20.74 -8.35 10.39
C ILE A 427 -20.67 -9.09 9.05
N LEU A 428 -19.48 -9.11 8.47
CA LEU A 428 -19.10 -9.95 7.36
C LEU A 428 -18.33 -11.17 7.89
N ARG A 429 -18.78 -12.38 7.59
CA ARG A 429 -18.04 -13.61 7.85
C ARG A 429 -17.41 -14.15 6.57
N LEU A 430 -16.14 -14.46 6.63
CA LEU A 430 -15.43 -15.22 5.60
C LEU A 430 -15.51 -16.72 5.91
N CYS A 431 -15.90 -17.50 4.90
CA CYS A 431 -15.93 -18.96 4.92
C CYS A 431 -15.47 -19.47 3.56
N GLN A 432 -14.42 -20.28 3.54
CA GLN A 432 -13.67 -20.66 2.33
C GLN A 432 -13.30 -19.46 1.46
N HIS A 433 -12.85 -18.38 2.09
CA HIS A 433 -12.56 -17.08 1.47
C HIS A 433 -13.74 -16.34 0.82
N GLN A 434 -14.96 -16.87 0.94
CA GLN A 434 -16.16 -16.22 0.43
C GLN A 434 -16.85 -15.39 1.53
N PRO A 435 -17.34 -14.19 1.18
CA PRO A 435 -18.09 -13.34 2.10
C PRO A 435 -19.53 -13.81 2.33
N TYR A 436 -19.96 -13.80 3.59
CA TYR A 436 -21.33 -14.06 4.02
C TYR A 436 -21.75 -12.99 5.03
N ALA A 437 -22.97 -12.48 4.93
CA ALA A 437 -23.52 -11.62 5.96
C ALA A 437 -23.86 -12.43 7.21
N LEU A 438 -23.51 -11.91 8.39
CA LEU A 438 -24.02 -12.42 9.65
C LEU A 438 -24.98 -11.41 10.28
N SER A 439 -26.15 -11.92 10.69
CA SER A 439 -27.07 -11.15 11.53
C SER A 439 -26.44 -10.94 12.91
N ILE A 440 -26.36 -9.68 13.35
CA ILE A 440 -25.83 -9.32 14.66
C ILE A 440 -26.65 -9.93 15.79
N LEU A 441 -27.99 -9.97 15.65
CA LEU A 441 -28.87 -10.60 16.63
C LEU A 441 -28.52 -12.07 16.81
N LYS A 442 -28.42 -12.81 15.69
CA LYS A 442 -28.02 -14.23 15.71
C LYS A 442 -26.60 -14.43 16.25
N TYR A 443 -25.68 -13.51 15.94
CA TYR A 443 -24.31 -13.56 16.47
C TYR A 443 -24.32 -13.41 17.99
N ARG A 444 -25.04 -12.41 18.53
CA ARG A 444 -25.17 -12.16 19.97
C ARG A 444 -25.86 -13.31 20.70
N GLU A 445 -26.94 -13.86 20.16
CA GLU A 445 -27.62 -15.04 20.70
C GLU A 445 -26.70 -16.26 20.75
N GLY A 446 -25.97 -16.53 19.65
CA GLY A 446 -25.01 -17.62 19.60
C GLY A 446 -23.86 -17.45 20.58
N LEU A 447 -23.34 -16.23 20.72
CA LEU A 447 -22.28 -15.89 21.67
C LEU A 447 -22.74 -16.08 23.12
N TYR A 448 -23.96 -15.65 23.45
CA TYR A 448 -24.54 -15.84 24.78
C TYR A 448 -24.62 -17.33 25.16
N GLU A 449 -25.16 -18.16 24.25
CA GLU A 449 -25.23 -19.61 24.48
C GLU A 449 -23.85 -20.26 24.55
N HIS A 450 -22.88 -19.79 23.77
CA HIS A 450 -21.50 -20.24 23.86
C HIS A 450 -20.90 -19.94 25.24
N TYR A 451 -21.06 -18.71 25.74
CA TYR A 451 -20.51 -18.31 27.05
C TYR A 451 -21.19 -19.01 28.22
N LYS A 452 -22.49 -19.28 28.12
CA LYS A 452 -23.21 -20.10 29.11
C LYS A 452 -22.65 -21.53 29.18
N LYS A 453 -22.31 -22.13 28.05
CA LYS A 453 -21.63 -23.45 27.99
C LYS A 453 -20.22 -23.37 28.59
N MET A 454 -19.45 -22.34 28.24
CA MET A 454 -18.10 -22.12 28.76
C MET A 454 -18.09 -21.93 30.28
N ALA A 455 -19.09 -21.24 30.84
CA ALA A 455 -19.25 -21.09 32.28
C ALA A 455 -19.39 -22.45 33.00
N GLY A 456 -19.95 -23.47 32.34
CA GLY A 456 -20.02 -24.84 32.85
C GLY A 456 -18.69 -25.60 32.80
N MET A 457 -17.74 -25.17 31.97
CA MET A 457 -16.39 -25.76 31.89
C MET A 457 -15.45 -25.21 32.96
N VAL A 458 -15.77 -24.06 33.54
CA VAL A 458 -15.01 -23.48 34.66
C VAL A 458 -15.42 -24.22 35.94
N PRO A 459 -14.50 -24.93 36.62
CA PRO A 459 -14.84 -25.63 37.86
C PRO A 459 -15.40 -24.66 38.89
N LYS A 460 -16.64 -24.88 39.35
CA LYS A 460 -17.15 -24.20 40.55
C LYS A 460 -16.41 -24.80 41.73
N LYS A 461 -15.74 -23.97 42.54
CA LYS A 461 -15.12 -24.41 43.81
C LYS A 461 -16.22 -25.07 44.65
N SER A 462 -16.16 -26.40 44.78
CA SER A 462 -16.94 -27.14 45.77
C SER A 462 -16.16 -27.10 47.08
N GLY A 463 -16.66 -26.32 48.05
CA GLY A 463 -16.17 -26.37 49.42
C GLY A 463 -15.11 -25.32 49.78
N GLU A 464 -15.23 -24.86 51.01
CA GLU A 464 -14.50 -23.79 51.69
C GLU A 464 -12.99 -23.94 51.63
N GLY A 465 -12.33 -22.79 51.53
CA GLY A 465 -10.88 -22.67 51.50
C GLY A 465 -10.54 -21.26 51.07
N ASP A 466 -10.54 -20.38 52.06
CA ASP A 466 -10.07 -18.99 52.00
C ASP A 466 -8.79 -18.90 51.17
N VAL A 467 -8.84 -18.11 50.09
CA VAL A 467 -7.64 -17.66 49.39
C VAL A 467 -7.80 -16.18 49.16
N SER A 468 -7.74 -15.43 50.27
CA SER A 468 -7.11 -14.12 50.27
C SER A 468 -5.61 -14.31 50.01
N LYS A 469 -5.16 -14.00 48.79
CA LYS A 469 -3.81 -13.48 48.50
C LYS A 469 -3.72 -13.00 47.05
#